data_AF-A0A4Y2SI60-F1
#
_entry.id   AF-A0A4Y2SI60-F1
#
_cell.length_a   1.000
_cell.length_b   1.000
_cell.length_c   1.000
_cell.angle_alpha   90.00
_cell.angle_beta   90.00
_cell.angle_gamma   90.00
#
_symmetry.space_group_name_H-M   'P 1'
#
loop_
_entity.id
_entity.type
_entity.pdbx_description
1 polymer ?
#
loop_
_entity_poly.entity_id
_entity_poly.type
_entity_poly.pdbx_seq_one_letter_code
_entity_poly.pdbx_strand_id
1 'polypeptide(L)'
;MIQQKALNFNSKLGGSKEFQASSGWLEKFKNHHGIRQLSIVGEKLSSDIEAVNNFIAELQDLIVKEILTTDQIYNCDETGLYWRALLTKTLAAENEVVSLGRKKMKDRVMILGNANGPHRVNLTLMEKSKKLPYF
;
A
#
# COMPACT_ATOMS: atom_id res chain seq x y z
N MET A 1 5.81 15.14 2.04
CA MET A 1 4.91 15.45 0.88
C MET A 1 3.95 16.62 1.13
N ILE A 2 3.22 16.70 2.26
CA ILE A 2 2.25 17.79 2.51
C ILE A 2 2.94 19.15 2.73
N GLN A 3 3.99 19.20 3.54
CA GLN A 3 4.72 20.45 3.82
C GLN A 3 5.32 21.06 2.55
N GLN A 4 5.91 20.24 1.68
CA GLN A 4 6.44 20.70 0.39
C GLN A 4 5.33 21.27 -0.52
N LYS A 5 4.15 20.61 -0.56
CA LYS A 5 3.01 21.14 -1.34
C LYS A 5 2.50 22.46 -0.77
N ALA A 6 2.48 22.61 0.56
CA ALA A 6 2.08 23.85 1.21
C ALA A 6 3.01 25.02 0.83
N LEU A 7 4.32 24.79 0.79
CA LEU A 7 5.28 25.79 0.31
C LEU A 7 5.04 26.15 -1.16
N ASN A 8 4.84 25.15 -2.03
CA ASN A 8 4.54 25.39 -3.45
C ASN A 8 3.26 26.23 -3.65
N PHE A 9 2.20 25.96 -2.86
CA PHE A 9 0.97 26.74 -2.91
C PHE A 9 1.15 28.14 -2.37
N ASN A 10 1.89 28.30 -1.27
CA ASN A 10 2.21 29.62 -0.71
C ASN A 10 2.90 30.50 -1.76
N SER A 11 3.88 29.98 -2.50
CA SER A 11 4.53 30.71 -3.59
C SER A 11 3.56 31.06 -4.73
N LYS A 12 2.69 30.12 -5.14
CA LYS A 12 1.72 30.35 -6.24
C LYS A 12 0.62 31.35 -5.88
N LEU A 13 0.24 31.42 -4.61
CA LEU A 13 -0.81 32.31 -4.11
C LEU A 13 -0.26 33.68 -3.66
N GLY A 14 1.04 33.95 -3.84
CA GLY A 14 1.66 35.20 -3.40
C GLY A 14 1.74 35.36 -1.88
N GLY A 15 1.79 34.25 -1.14
CA GLY A 15 1.89 34.24 0.31
C GLY A 15 3.25 34.70 0.84
N SER A 16 3.34 34.86 2.15
CA SER A 16 4.55 35.38 2.81
C SER A 16 5.78 34.51 2.55
N LYS A 17 6.94 35.14 2.32
CA LYS A 17 8.24 34.44 2.23
C LYS A 17 8.70 33.84 3.55
N GLU A 18 8.14 34.31 4.66
CA GLU A 18 8.43 33.82 6.01
C GLU A 18 7.61 32.58 6.37
N PHE A 19 6.64 32.20 5.53
CA PHE A 19 5.83 31.02 5.76
C PHE A 19 6.70 29.76 5.77
N GLN A 20 6.70 29.07 6.91
CA GLN A 20 7.35 27.78 7.07
C GLN A 20 6.30 26.71 7.26
N ALA A 21 6.30 25.72 6.37
CA ALA A 21 5.53 24.49 6.54
C ALA A 21 6.23 23.56 7.56
N SER A 22 6.48 24.05 8.78
CA SER A 22 7.14 23.31 9.84
C SER A 22 6.30 22.12 10.31
N SER A 23 6.91 21.22 11.09
CA SER A 23 6.18 20.08 11.68
C SER A 23 5.04 20.57 12.60
N GLY A 24 5.28 21.62 13.38
CA GLY A 24 4.25 22.23 14.23
C GLY A 24 3.14 22.92 13.44
N TRP A 25 3.45 23.54 12.29
CA TRP A 25 2.41 24.03 11.38
C TRP A 25 1.54 22.88 10.86
N LEU A 26 2.15 21.77 10.44
CA LEU A 26 1.43 20.61 9.92
C LEU A 26 0.53 19.99 11.00
N GLU A 27 1.00 19.91 12.24
CA GLU A 27 0.21 19.40 13.37
C GLU A 27 -1.00 20.30 13.67
N LYS A 28 -0.78 21.62 13.79
CA LYS A 28 -1.87 22.59 13.99
C LYS A 28 -2.87 22.57 12.83
N PHE A 29 -2.38 22.49 11.59
CA PHE A 29 -3.21 22.37 10.39
C PHE A 29 -4.07 21.11 10.43
N LYS A 30 -3.49 19.96 10.84
CA LYS A 30 -4.24 18.72 11.03
C LYS A 30 -5.31 18.89 12.12
N ASN A 31 -4.97 19.46 13.27
CA ASN A 31 -5.89 19.64 14.39
C ASN A 31 -7.04 20.61 14.04
N HIS A 32 -6.73 21.75 13.43
CA HIS A 32 -7.72 22.75 13.04
C HIS A 32 -8.74 22.23 12.02
N HIS A 33 -8.31 21.36 11.11
CA HIS A 33 -9.17 20.75 10.11
C HIS A 33 -9.63 19.32 10.46
N GLY A 34 -9.46 18.88 11.71
CA GLY A 34 -9.89 17.55 12.17
C GLY A 34 -9.25 16.37 11.43
N ILE A 35 -8.08 16.55 10.81
CA ILE A 35 -7.39 15.52 10.02
C ILE A 35 -6.67 14.55 10.96
N ARG A 36 -7.32 13.42 11.26
CA ARG A 36 -6.73 12.33 12.06
C ARG A 36 -5.89 11.41 11.18
N GLN A 37 -4.70 11.03 11.66
CA GLN A 37 -3.87 10.00 11.03
C GLN A 37 -4.25 8.65 11.64
N LEU A 38 -5.06 7.86 10.93
CA LEU A 38 -5.34 6.48 11.29
C LEU A 38 -4.17 5.62 10.79
N SER A 39 -3.37 5.05 11.69
CA SER A 39 -2.47 3.97 11.33
C SER A 39 -3.32 2.73 11.06
N ILE A 40 -3.53 2.41 9.78
CA ILE A 40 -3.94 1.07 9.40
C ILE A 40 -2.69 0.23 9.62
N VAL A 41 -2.57 -0.38 10.80
CA VAL A 41 -1.59 -1.43 11.05
C VAL A 41 -2.07 -2.62 10.21
N GLY A 42 -1.57 -2.69 8.98
CA GLY A 42 -1.74 -3.83 8.12
C GLY A 42 -1.00 -4.98 8.78
N GLU A 43 -1.78 -5.90 9.35
CA GLU A 43 -1.35 -7.21 9.84
C GLU A 43 -0.39 -7.17 11.04
N LYS A 44 -0.97 -7.45 12.21
CA LYS A 44 -0.21 -8.00 13.32
C LYS A 44 0.17 -9.43 12.90
N LEU A 45 1.31 -9.58 12.22
CA LEU A 45 1.89 -10.88 11.91
C LEU A 45 2.21 -11.56 13.24
N SER A 46 1.33 -12.46 13.68
CA SER A 46 1.72 -13.53 14.59
C SER A 46 2.62 -14.44 13.77
N SER A 47 3.92 -14.17 13.75
CA SER A 47 4.89 -15.02 13.06
C SER A 47 5.09 -16.29 13.89
N ASP A 48 4.46 -17.38 13.46
CA ASP A 48 4.77 -18.71 13.94
C ASP A 48 6.15 -19.12 13.39
N ILE A 49 7.17 -19.01 14.24
CA ILE A 49 8.56 -19.28 13.88
C ILE A 49 8.75 -20.75 13.49
N GLU A 50 7.99 -21.66 14.09
CA GLU A 50 8.08 -23.09 13.81
C GLU A 50 7.52 -23.41 12.41
N ALA A 51 6.37 -22.84 12.07
CA ALA A 51 5.79 -22.95 10.73
C ALA A 51 6.73 -22.37 9.65
N VAL A 52 7.42 -21.26 9.93
CA VAL A 52 8.40 -20.67 9.01
C VAL A 52 9.59 -21.59 8.80
N ASN A 53 10.15 -22.18 9.85
CA ASN A 53 11.29 -23.08 9.73
C ASN A 53 10.94 -24.36 8.95
N ASN A 54 9.76 -24.92 9.18
CA ASN A 54 9.28 -26.08 8.42
C ASN A 54 9.13 -25.76 6.93
N PHE A 55 8.56 -24.60 6.60
CA PHE A 55 8.44 -24.15 5.20
C PHE A 55 9.81 -23.96 4.52
N ILE A 56 10.80 -23.40 5.23
CA ILE A 56 12.16 -23.24 4.68
C ILE A 56 12.78 -24.61 4.37
N ALA A 57 12.62 -25.59 5.24
CA ALA A 57 13.15 -26.94 5.03
C ALA A 57 12.49 -27.63 3.82
N GLU A 58 11.16 -27.55 3.70
CA GLU A 58 10.41 -28.09 2.55
C GLU A 58 10.83 -27.43 1.23
N LEU A 59 11.01 -26.10 1.23
CA LEU A 59 11.45 -25.37 0.05
C LEU A 59 12.86 -25.78 -0.40
N GLN A 60 13.78 -25.99 0.55
CA GLN A 60 15.14 -26.45 0.25
C GLN A 60 15.15 -27.86 -0.36
N ASP A 61 14.34 -28.77 0.18
CA ASP A 61 14.20 -30.13 -0.36
C ASP A 61 13.69 -30.11 -1.81
N LEU A 62 12.68 -29.28 -2.10
CA LEU A 62 12.16 -29.09 -3.45
C LEU A 62 13.20 -28.54 -4.43
N ILE A 63 13.99 -27.54 -4.01
CA ILE A 63 15.04 -26.95 -4.86
C ILE A 63 16.08 -28.01 -5.24
N VAL A 64 16.49 -28.85 -4.29
CA VAL A 64 17.47 -29.92 -4.53
C VAL A 64 16.86 -31.01 -5.41
N LYS A 65 15.64 -31.46 -5.10
CA LYS A 65 14.95 -32.53 -5.83
C LYS A 65 14.71 -32.19 -7.30
N GLU A 66 14.28 -30.97 -7.57
CA GLU A 66 13.94 -30.51 -8.93
C GLU A 66 15.16 -29.87 -9.65
N ILE A 67 16.33 -29.84 -9.00
CA ILE A 67 17.58 -29.28 -9.55
C ILE A 67 17.37 -27.84 -10.04
N LEU A 68 16.68 -27.04 -9.22
CA LEU A 68 16.33 -25.66 -9.57
C LEU A 68 17.53 -24.74 -9.42
N THR A 69 17.76 -23.89 -10.41
CA THR A 69 18.73 -22.80 -10.30
C THR A 69 18.08 -21.56 -9.70
N THR A 70 18.90 -20.64 -9.17
CA THR A 70 18.44 -19.35 -8.65
C THR A 70 17.68 -18.53 -9.69
N ASP A 71 17.97 -18.72 -10.98
CA ASP A 71 17.26 -18.07 -12.09
C ASP A 71 15.83 -18.62 -12.31
N GLN A 72 15.50 -19.78 -11.74
CA GLN A 72 14.18 -20.40 -11.83
C GLN A 72 13.32 -20.14 -10.60
N ILE A 73 13.89 -19.55 -9.54
CA ILE A 73 13.17 -19.23 -8.31
C ILE A 73 12.59 -17.82 -8.42
N TYR A 74 11.28 -17.73 -8.26
CA TYR A 74 10.55 -16.47 -8.27
C TYR A 74 9.72 -16.30 -6.99
N ASN A 75 9.81 -15.12 -6.38
CA ASN A 75 8.87 -14.69 -5.36
C ASN A 75 7.68 -14.00 -6.02
N CYS A 76 6.47 -14.39 -5.64
CA CYS A 76 5.23 -13.87 -6.17
C CYS A 76 4.42 -13.25 -5.04
N ASP A 77 4.14 -11.96 -5.13
CA ASP A 77 3.33 -11.26 -4.12
C ASP A 77 2.29 -10.34 -4.76
N GLU A 78 1.20 -10.11 -4.05
CA GLU A 78 0.08 -9.29 -4.51
C GLU A 78 0.12 -7.91 -3.83
N THR A 79 0.28 -6.85 -4.63
CA THR A 79 0.22 -5.48 -4.13
C THR A 79 -1.08 -4.79 -4.53
N GLY A 80 -1.60 -3.96 -3.62
CA GLY A 80 -2.77 -3.13 -3.90
C GLY A 80 -2.40 -1.89 -4.72
N LEU A 81 -2.93 -1.78 -5.93
CA LEU A 81 -2.76 -0.61 -6.79
C LEU A 81 -3.89 0.40 -6.53
N TYR A 82 -3.53 1.57 -6.02
CA TYR A 82 -4.46 2.66 -5.71
C TYR A 82 -4.51 3.74 -6.79
N TRP A 83 -4.41 3.36 -8.07
CA TRP A 83 -4.32 4.32 -9.17
C TRP A 83 -5.65 5.02 -9.49
N ARG A 84 -6.80 4.35 -9.25
CA ARG A 84 -8.16 4.93 -9.35
C ARG A 84 -8.75 5.32 -8.00
N ALA A 85 -7.96 5.23 -6.94
CA ALA A 85 -8.44 5.65 -5.64
C ALA A 85 -8.62 7.18 -5.67
N LEU A 86 -9.85 7.61 -5.94
CA LEU A 86 -10.30 8.96 -5.62
C LEU A 86 -9.91 9.25 -4.17
N LEU A 87 -9.44 10.48 -3.91
CA LEU A 87 -9.00 10.92 -2.60
C LEU A 87 -10.05 10.46 -1.57
N THR A 88 -9.68 9.52 -0.70
CA THR A 88 -10.62 8.89 0.23
C THR A 88 -10.89 9.78 1.44
N LYS A 89 -11.03 11.08 1.18
CA LYS A 89 -11.47 12.05 2.15
C LYS A 89 -12.75 12.64 1.58
N THR A 90 -13.87 11.97 1.80
CA THR A 90 -15.11 12.71 1.96
C THR A 90 -14.88 13.59 3.18
N LEU A 91 -14.89 14.90 3.00
CA LEU A 91 -14.95 15.84 4.12
C LEU A 91 -16.32 15.63 4.76
N ALA A 92 -16.40 14.79 5.78
CA ALA A 92 -17.61 14.69 6.58
C ALA A 92 -17.65 15.93 7.48
N ALA A 93 -18.72 16.71 7.37
CA ALA A 93 -19.00 17.80 8.30
C ALA A 93 -19.24 17.23 9.70
N GLU A 94 -19.05 18.04 10.73
CA GLU A 94 -19.15 17.69 12.16
C GLU A 94 -20.46 16.96 12.55
N ASN A 95 -21.51 17.07 11.73
CA ASN A 95 -22.85 16.53 11.96
C ASN A 95 -23.19 15.24 11.19
N GLU A 96 -22.27 14.61 10.45
CA GLU A 96 -22.54 13.33 9.77
C GLU A 96 -22.31 12.13 10.69
N VAL A 97 -23.40 11.44 11.05
CA VAL A 97 -23.39 10.32 12.02
C VAL A 97 -22.88 9.02 11.39
N VAL A 98 -22.96 8.84 10.07
CA VAL A 98 -22.48 7.63 9.37
C VAL A 98 -22.06 7.97 7.94
N SER A 99 -20.80 7.70 7.58
CA SER A 99 -20.40 7.58 6.17
C SER A 99 -20.51 6.12 5.76
N LEU A 100 -21.36 5.80 4.79
CA LEU A 100 -21.36 4.50 4.13
C LEU A 100 -20.00 4.37 3.43
N GLY A 101 -19.07 3.65 4.05
CA GLY A 101 -17.71 3.50 3.56
C GLY A 101 -17.72 3.02 2.11
N ARG A 102 -17.39 3.91 1.17
CA ARG A 102 -17.13 3.48 -0.21
C ARG A 102 -15.92 2.55 -0.16
N LYS A 103 -16.16 1.26 -0.42
CA LYS A 103 -15.08 0.27 -0.62
C LYS A 103 -14.19 0.82 -1.73
N LYS A 104 -12.96 1.24 -1.37
CA LYS A 104 -11.97 1.70 -2.35
C LYS A 104 -11.88 0.66 -3.46
N MET A 105 -11.93 1.10 -4.72
CA MET A 105 -11.51 0.24 -5.81
C MET A 105 -10.01 -0.01 -5.60
N LYS A 106 -9.71 -1.15 -4.98
CA LYS A 106 -8.37 -1.72 -4.92
C LYS A 106 -8.29 -2.66 -6.10
N ASP A 107 -7.62 -2.22 -7.15
CA ASP A 107 -7.13 -3.16 -8.15
C ASP A 107 -5.89 -3.81 -7.56
N ARG A 108 -5.65 -5.07 -7.89
CA ARG A 108 -4.52 -5.81 -7.35
C ARG A 108 -3.58 -6.18 -8.49
N VAL A 109 -2.29 -6.00 -8.25
CA VAL A 109 -1.23 -6.28 -9.21
C VAL A 109 -0.35 -7.35 -8.62
N MET A 110 -0.03 -8.36 -9.40
CA MET A 110 0.93 -9.38 -9.03
C MET A 110 2.33 -8.89 -9.42
N ILE A 111 3.24 -8.93 -8.46
CA ILE A 111 4.66 -8.66 -8.66
C ILE A 111 5.38 -10.01 -8.59
N LEU A 112 6.16 -10.30 -9.62
CA LEU A 112 6.99 -11.49 -9.68
C LEU A 112 8.46 -11.05 -9.74
N GLY A 113 9.24 -11.44 -8.74
CA GLY A 113 10.65 -11.10 -8.60
C GLY A 113 11.52 -12.34 -8.65
N ASN A 114 12.49 -12.37 -9.56
CA ASN A 114 13.46 -13.44 -9.65
C ASN A 114 14.52 -13.35 -8.54
N ALA A 115 14.97 -14.49 -8.01
CA ALA A 115 15.95 -14.52 -6.91
C ALA A 115 17.34 -13.97 -7.30
N ASN A 116 17.74 -14.05 -8.58
CA ASN A 116 19.01 -13.50 -9.07
C ASN A 116 18.90 -12.01 -9.45
N GLY A 117 17.69 -11.49 -9.69
CA GLY A 117 17.41 -10.07 -9.92
C GLY A 117 17.40 -9.50 -11.36
N PRO A 118 18.02 -10.11 -12.41
CA PRO A 118 18.03 -9.50 -13.74
C PRO A 118 16.72 -9.73 -14.50
N HIS A 119 15.98 -10.80 -14.18
CA HIS A 119 14.73 -11.12 -14.85
C HIS A 119 13.57 -10.35 -14.22
N ARG A 120 13.07 -9.34 -14.94
CA ARG A 120 11.88 -8.57 -14.56
C ARG A 120 10.69 -9.06 -15.39
N VAL A 121 9.77 -9.76 -14.74
CA VAL A 121 8.50 -10.15 -15.39
C VAL A 121 7.58 -8.94 -15.46
N ASN A 122 6.87 -8.79 -16.57
CA ASN A 122 5.89 -7.71 -16.73
C ASN A 122 4.81 -7.79 -15.65
N LEU A 123 4.52 -6.65 -15.04
CA LEU A 123 3.46 -6.51 -14.04
C LEU A 123 2.13 -6.93 -14.66
N THR A 124 1.48 -7.91 -14.05
CA THR A 124 0.18 -8.39 -14.51
C THR A 124 -0.91 -7.86 -13.59
N LEU A 125 -1.85 -7.10 -14.17
CA LEU A 125 -3.05 -6.64 -13.47
C LEU A 125 -4.03 -7.81 -13.37
N MET A 126 -4.38 -8.22 -12.16
CA MET A 126 -5.49 -9.15 -11.98
C MET A 126 -6.79 -8.35 -11.86
N GLU A 127 -7.68 -8.53 -12.83
CA GLU A 127 -9.07 -8.12 -12.66
C GLU A 127 -9.77 -9.01 -11.63
N LYS A 128 -10.82 -8.49 -11.00
CA LYS A 128 -11.59 -9.22 -9.99
C LYS A 128 -12.08 -10.55 -10.57
N SER A 129 -11.88 -11.63 -9.80
CA SER A 129 -12.47 -12.94 -10.08
C SER A 129 -13.96 -12.81 -10.42
N LYS A 130 -14.38 -13.40 -11.56
CA LYS A 130 -15.79 -13.65 -11.83
C LYS A 130 -16.28 -14.58 -10.72
N LYS A 131 -17.26 -14.13 -9.92
CA LYS A 131 -17.98 -15.03 -9.03
C LYS A 131 -18.50 -16.19 -9.87
N LEU A 132 -17.99 -17.39 -9.64
CA LEU A 132 -18.66 -18.60 -10.12
C LEU A 132 -20.05 -18.62 -9.46
N PRO A 133 -21.12 -18.83 -10.23
CA PRO A 133 -22.43 -19.07 -9.63
C PRO A 133 -22.29 -20.33 -8.77
N TYR A 134 -22.60 -20.18 -7.48
CA TYR A 134 -22.74 -21.31 -6.57
C TYR A 134 -23.73 -22.31 -7.18
N PHE A 135 -23.30 -23.57 -7.31
CA PHE A 135 -24.21 -24.71 -7.53
C PHE A 135 -24.84 -25.09 -6.19
#